data_AF-A0AAU9ITZ2-F1
#
_entry.id   AF-A0AAU9ITZ2-F1
#
_cell.length_a   1.000
_cell.length_b   1.000
_cell.length_c   1.000
_cell.angle_alpha   90.00
_cell.angle_beta   90.00
_cell.angle_gamma   90.00
#
_symmetry.space_group_name_H-M   'P 1'
#
loop_
_entity.id
_entity.type
_entity.pdbx_description
1 polymer ?
#
loop_
_entity_poly.entity_id
_entity_poly.type
_entity_poly.pdbx_seq_one_letter_code
_entity_poly.pdbx_strand_id
1 'polypeptide(L)'
;MGNCCTKNQYNDMQDNLISIRTEDWFVGNEYFDWAGYHRNIEFENYTFFQKALYQGWKDVDLNQNFIEETSSPQFNNSAYLQLCLDIRKGVPNYLIRNVISKLITYDNDVAKTEYYDYTNQLDPDLNFLDLPAEDDPLFGRKDLLNCFLTYRGATACKSILYVIHKKTSDIEVCLILPRVTQILLWFMKEHETYQILQVLIAESRNKEKCQNYSFHFPLTDFQHKKVVKKIFKRVKEKMGEIQINEKCVKKVIKDIAFNMLVGYISPSFYPLILMNFLADGIGSIMKFTAAVVYLALKQCEELRGDSKTIPDWRSYTRSEVIIFKILKKAFKINIEKSNKTDTASVTADR
;
A
#
# COMPACT_ATOMS: atom_id res chain seq x y z
N MET A 1 -28.34 44.91 -9.92
CA MET A 1 -28.26 43.45 -10.18
C MET A 1 -26.88 43.18 -10.75
N GLY A 2 -26.07 42.32 -10.13
CA GLY A 2 -24.74 41.99 -10.65
C GLY A 2 -23.74 41.68 -9.54
N ASN A 3 -23.80 40.45 -8.99
CA ASN A 3 -22.71 39.84 -8.22
C ASN A 3 -22.90 38.31 -8.01
N CYS A 4 -23.70 37.63 -8.85
CA CYS A 4 -23.99 36.19 -8.70
C CYS A 4 -23.20 35.28 -9.66
N CYS A 5 -22.45 35.80 -10.63
CA CYS A 5 -21.82 34.97 -11.68
C CYS A 5 -20.34 34.63 -11.45
N THR A 6 -19.62 35.39 -10.63
CA THR A 6 -18.17 35.20 -10.41
C THR A 6 -17.82 34.11 -9.39
N LYS A 7 -18.69 33.83 -8.41
CA LYS A 7 -18.47 32.74 -7.44
C LYS A 7 -18.62 31.34 -8.05
N ASN A 8 -19.53 31.16 -9.01
CA ASN A 8 -19.73 29.85 -9.65
C ASN A 8 -18.57 29.50 -10.59
N GLN A 9 -18.05 30.46 -11.35
CA GLN A 9 -16.91 30.21 -12.26
C GLN A 9 -15.61 29.82 -11.53
N TYR A 10 -15.37 30.37 -10.34
CA TYR A 10 -14.17 30.03 -9.56
C TYR A 10 -14.27 28.63 -8.94
N ASN A 11 -15.46 28.25 -8.47
CA ASN A 11 -15.74 26.89 -7.99
C ASN A 11 -15.65 25.87 -9.13
N ASP A 12 -16.22 26.16 -10.30
CA ASP A 12 -16.17 25.28 -11.48
C ASP A 12 -14.72 25.08 -11.98
N MET A 13 -13.87 26.11 -11.89
CA MET A 13 -12.46 26.03 -12.28
C MET A 13 -11.62 25.27 -11.25
N GLN A 14 -11.90 25.41 -9.94
CA GLN A 14 -11.29 24.59 -8.89
C GLN A 14 -11.73 23.12 -8.98
N ASP A 15 -13.02 22.85 -9.22
CA ASP A 15 -13.54 21.50 -9.37
C ASP A 15 -12.98 20.80 -10.61
N ASN A 16 -12.79 21.53 -11.71
CA ASN A 16 -12.08 21.01 -12.90
C ASN A 16 -10.60 20.69 -12.61
N LEU A 17 -9.88 21.56 -11.91
CA LEU A 17 -8.47 21.30 -11.53
C LEU A 17 -8.34 20.13 -10.55
N ILE A 18 -9.29 19.97 -9.64
CA ILE A 18 -9.37 18.82 -8.75
C ILE A 18 -9.63 17.55 -9.57
N SER A 19 -10.58 17.58 -10.50
CA SER A 19 -10.89 16.44 -11.39
C SER A 19 -9.66 16.00 -12.20
N ILE A 20 -8.97 16.95 -12.84
CA ILE A 20 -7.75 16.68 -13.62
C ILE A 20 -6.67 16.06 -12.74
N ARG A 21 -6.41 16.60 -11.54
CA ARG A 21 -5.41 16.04 -10.63
C ARG A 21 -5.79 14.65 -10.11
N THR A 22 -7.06 14.38 -9.90
CA THR A 22 -7.52 13.06 -9.43
C THR A 22 -7.45 11.98 -10.51
N GLU A 23 -7.48 12.36 -11.79
CA GLU A 23 -7.56 11.41 -12.90
C GLU A 23 -6.18 11.22 -13.56
N ASP A 24 -5.35 12.25 -13.70
CA ASP A 24 -4.11 12.21 -14.50
C ASP A 24 -2.81 11.95 -13.71
N TRP A 25 -2.90 11.48 -12.46
CA TRP A 25 -1.71 11.24 -11.62
C TRP A 25 -0.74 10.20 -12.18
N PHE A 26 -1.20 9.35 -13.09
CA PHE A 26 -0.39 8.31 -13.73
C PHE A 26 0.26 8.77 -15.04
N VAL A 27 -0.08 9.96 -15.56
CA VAL A 27 0.41 10.42 -16.86
C VAL A 27 1.93 10.49 -16.85
N GLY A 28 2.54 9.82 -17.84
CA GLY A 28 3.99 9.69 -17.95
C GLY A 28 4.61 8.55 -17.15
N ASN A 29 3.82 7.76 -16.39
CA ASN A 29 4.30 6.53 -15.78
C ASN A 29 4.14 5.34 -16.74
N GLU A 30 5.25 4.86 -17.29
CA GLU A 30 5.28 3.72 -18.22
C GLU A 30 5.12 2.34 -17.56
N TYR A 31 5.22 2.25 -16.24
CA TYR A 31 5.15 0.99 -15.50
C TYR A 31 3.72 0.59 -15.12
N PHE A 32 2.77 1.53 -15.12
CA PHE A 32 1.40 1.32 -14.67
C PHE A 32 0.42 1.12 -15.83
N ASP A 33 -0.36 0.04 -15.78
CA ASP A 33 -1.41 -0.27 -16.74
C ASP A 33 -2.73 0.40 -16.34
N TRP A 34 -2.87 1.67 -16.75
CA TRP A 34 -4.10 2.44 -16.53
C TRP A 34 -5.33 1.76 -17.14
N ALA A 35 -5.23 1.22 -18.34
CA ALA A 35 -6.37 0.63 -19.03
C ALA A 35 -6.86 -0.66 -18.34
N GLY A 36 -5.94 -1.48 -17.84
CA GLY A 36 -6.25 -2.62 -16.99
C GLY A 36 -6.87 -2.20 -15.66
N TYR A 37 -6.27 -1.21 -14.99
CA TYR A 37 -6.76 -0.69 -13.72
C TYR A 37 -8.17 -0.11 -13.83
N HIS A 38 -8.41 0.78 -14.80
CA HIS A 38 -9.70 1.43 -15.02
C HIS A 38 -10.83 0.44 -15.28
N ARG A 39 -10.57 -0.67 -15.96
CA ARG A 39 -11.56 -1.75 -16.20
C ARG A 39 -11.92 -2.56 -14.96
N ASN A 40 -11.13 -2.47 -13.89
CA ASN A 40 -11.25 -3.29 -12.69
C ASN A 40 -11.64 -2.48 -11.44
N ILE A 41 -12.03 -1.22 -11.61
CA ILE A 41 -12.51 -0.36 -10.52
C ILE A 41 -13.88 0.24 -10.86
N GLU A 42 -14.62 0.63 -9.83
CA GLU A 42 -15.79 1.50 -9.98
C GLU A 42 -15.30 2.95 -10.01
N PHE A 43 -15.22 3.52 -11.21
CA PHE A 43 -14.56 4.81 -11.43
C PHE A 43 -15.23 5.97 -10.68
N GLU A 44 -16.55 6.02 -10.63
CA GLU A 44 -17.29 7.05 -9.88
C GLU A 44 -16.95 7.04 -8.38
N ASN A 45 -16.85 5.85 -7.79
CA ASN A 45 -16.51 5.67 -6.39
C ASN A 45 -15.04 5.98 -6.12
N TYR A 46 -14.15 5.62 -7.05
CA TYR A 46 -12.76 6.04 -7.04
C TYR A 46 -12.63 7.57 -7.02
N THR A 47 -13.28 8.26 -7.96
CA THR A 47 -13.23 9.73 -8.07
C THR A 47 -13.81 10.40 -6.83
N PHE A 48 -14.95 9.90 -6.31
CA PHE A 48 -15.51 10.38 -5.04
C PHE A 48 -14.51 10.22 -3.88
N PHE A 49 -13.88 9.06 -3.76
CA PHE A 49 -12.89 8.81 -2.70
C PHE A 49 -11.68 9.73 -2.82
N GLN A 50 -11.13 9.91 -4.02
CA GLN A 50 -9.99 10.82 -4.23
C GLN A 50 -10.34 12.28 -3.92
N LYS A 51 -11.56 12.74 -4.26
CA LYS A 51 -12.06 14.07 -3.87
C LYS A 51 -12.18 14.22 -2.36
N ALA A 52 -12.64 13.19 -1.67
CA ALA A 52 -12.69 13.18 -0.20
C ALA A 52 -11.29 13.30 0.43
N LEU A 53 -10.32 12.55 -0.10
CA LEU A 53 -8.93 12.64 0.35
C LEU A 53 -8.34 14.02 0.08
N TYR A 54 -8.61 14.61 -1.10
CA TYR A 54 -8.13 15.96 -1.45
C TYR A 54 -8.53 16.99 -0.39
N GLN A 55 -9.79 16.97 0.06
CA GLN A 55 -10.26 17.92 1.08
C GLN A 55 -9.51 17.78 2.41
N GLY A 56 -9.05 16.58 2.75
CA GLY A 56 -8.21 16.34 3.93
C GLY A 56 -6.76 16.82 3.80
N TRP A 57 -6.29 17.05 2.57
CA TRP A 57 -4.90 17.40 2.25
C TRP A 57 -4.70 18.81 1.70
N LYS A 58 -5.77 19.56 1.43
CA LYS A 58 -5.70 20.89 0.79
C LYS A 58 -4.87 21.92 1.55
N ASP A 59 -4.81 21.79 2.88
CA ASP A 59 -4.11 22.71 3.78
C ASP A 59 -2.78 22.12 4.29
N VAL A 60 -2.38 20.93 3.81
CA VAL A 60 -1.13 20.28 4.21
C VAL A 60 0.01 20.83 3.38
N ASP A 61 0.92 21.56 4.02
CA ASP A 61 2.09 22.14 3.36
C ASP A 61 3.24 21.13 3.26
N LEU A 62 3.36 20.50 2.09
CA LEU A 62 4.49 19.61 1.77
C LEU A 62 5.79 20.35 1.44
N ASN A 63 5.74 21.67 1.25
CA ASN A 63 6.92 22.48 0.94
C ASN A 63 7.61 23.02 2.19
N GLN A 64 7.03 22.85 3.38
CA GLN A 64 7.76 23.11 4.62
C GLN A 64 9.08 22.33 4.59
N ASN A 65 10.17 23.05 4.83
CA ASN A 65 11.50 22.47 4.90
C ASN A 65 11.56 21.55 6.12
N PHE A 66 11.30 20.27 5.90
CA PHE A 66 11.68 19.23 6.84
C PHE A 66 13.20 19.30 6.91
N ILE A 67 13.74 19.68 8.07
CA ILE A 67 15.19 19.77 8.28
C ILE A 67 15.78 18.39 8.02
N GLU A 68 16.41 18.19 6.85
CA GLU A 68 17.31 17.07 6.59
C GLU A 68 18.46 17.54 5.69
N GLU A 69 19.50 18.08 6.32
CA GLU A 69 20.86 18.13 5.76
C GLU A 69 21.50 16.74 5.87
N THR A 70 20.92 15.74 5.22
CA THR A 70 21.52 14.40 5.20
C THR A 70 21.63 13.88 3.78
N SER A 71 22.86 13.70 3.32
CA SER A 71 23.23 13.21 2.00
C SER A 71 23.04 11.69 1.81
N SER A 72 22.66 10.95 2.86
CA SER A 72 22.54 9.49 2.83
C SER A 72 21.08 9.03 2.74
N PRO A 73 20.76 7.99 1.94
CA PRO A 73 19.42 7.43 1.88
C PRO A 73 18.94 6.89 3.24
N GLN A 74 17.78 7.36 3.71
CA GLN A 74 17.24 6.97 5.02
C GLN A 74 15.74 7.25 5.16
N PHE A 75 15.12 6.68 6.19
CA PHE A 75 13.74 6.98 6.56
C PHE A 75 13.68 8.26 7.40
N ASN A 76 12.92 9.24 6.94
CA ASN A 76 12.78 10.54 7.60
C ASN A 76 11.75 10.46 8.74
N ASN A 77 12.24 10.26 9.95
CA ASN A 77 11.39 10.17 11.15
C ASN A 77 10.68 11.50 11.46
N SER A 78 11.27 12.65 11.09
CA SER A 78 10.67 13.97 11.32
C SER A 78 9.43 14.18 10.45
N ALA A 79 9.56 13.91 9.15
CA ALA A 79 8.45 13.93 8.21
C ALA A 79 7.37 12.92 8.59
N TYR A 80 7.75 11.72 9.03
CA TYR A 80 6.79 10.74 9.56
C TYR A 80 5.99 11.30 10.75
N LEU A 81 6.64 11.88 11.76
CA LEU A 81 5.95 12.39 12.94
C LEU A 81 4.92 13.47 12.59
N GLN A 82 5.21 14.30 11.59
CA GLN A 82 4.30 15.36 11.13
C GLN A 82 3.17 14.80 10.26
N LEU A 83 3.46 13.88 9.34
CA LEU A 83 2.51 13.43 8.33
C LEU A 83 1.73 12.16 8.73
N CYS A 84 2.13 11.44 9.79
CA CYS A 84 1.58 10.11 10.07
C CYS A 84 0.06 10.09 10.27
N LEU A 85 -0.52 11.13 10.87
CA LEU A 85 -1.97 11.21 11.07
C LEU A 85 -2.71 11.43 9.75
N ASP A 86 -2.18 12.25 8.85
CA ASP A 86 -2.81 12.52 7.55
C ASP A 86 -2.62 11.34 6.59
N ILE A 87 -1.46 10.68 6.64
CA ILE A 87 -1.23 9.43 5.90
C ILE A 87 -2.21 8.33 6.33
N ARG A 88 -2.50 8.22 7.62
CA ARG A 88 -3.49 7.25 8.13
C ARG A 88 -4.88 7.52 7.57
N LYS A 89 -5.29 8.80 7.46
CA LYS A 89 -6.55 9.23 6.81
C LYS A 89 -6.60 8.86 5.33
N GLY A 90 -5.44 8.80 4.68
CA GLY A 90 -5.26 8.43 3.29
C GLY A 90 -4.71 9.58 2.47
N VAL A 91 -3.82 9.26 1.54
CA VAL A 91 -3.13 10.23 0.67
C VAL A 91 -3.80 10.20 -0.71
N PRO A 92 -4.21 11.34 -1.28
CA PRO A 92 -4.65 11.41 -2.67
C PRO A 92 -3.56 10.91 -3.61
N ASN A 93 -3.91 10.14 -4.64
CA ASN A 93 -2.94 9.49 -5.52
C ASN A 93 -1.95 10.48 -6.14
N TYR A 94 -2.41 11.67 -6.53
CA TYR A 94 -1.56 12.72 -7.12
C TYR A 94 -0.50 13.29 -6.16
N LEU A 95 -0.64 13.08 -4.85
CA LEU A 95 0.34 13.50 -3.83
C LEU A 95 1.28 12.37 -3.40
N ILE A 96 0.98 11.11 -3.73
CA ILE A 96 1.69 9.95 -3.18
C ILE A 96 3.20 10.04 -3.43
N ARG A 97 3.61 10.34 -4.66
CA ARG A 97 5.03 10.50 -5.00
C ARG A 97 5.72 11.53 -4.11
N ASN A 98 5.11 12.70 -3.94
CA ASN A 98 5.67 13.77 -3.11
C ASN A 98 5.76 13.35 -1.64
N VAL A 99 4.73 12.69 -1.11
CA VAL A 99 4.73 12.20 0.28
C VAL A 99 5.80 11.11 0.48
N ILE A 100 5.96 10.19 -0.47
CA ILE A 100 7.03 9.18 -0.43
C ILE A 100 8.40 9.84 -0.36
N SER A 101 8.68 10.81 -1.24
CA SER A 101 9.95 11.55 -1.26
C SER A 101 10.19 12.42 0.00
N LYS A 102 9.16 12.65 0.83
CA LYS A 102 9.33 13.26 2.16
C LYS A 102 9.56 12.25 3.27
N LEU A 103 8.92 11.08 3.20
CA LEU A 103 9.10 10.03 4.20
C LEU A 103 10.43 9.29 4.05
N ILE A 104 10.95 9.23 2.82
CA ILE A 104 12.14 8.45 2.49
C ILE A 104 13.06 9.36 1.69
N THR A 105 14.20 9.68 2.30
CA THR A 105 15.26 10.45 1.67
C THR A 105 16.08 9.49 0.84
N TYR A 106 16.28 9.83 -0.43
CA TYR A 106 16.96 9.02 -1.42
C TYR A 106 17.56 9.98 -2.47
N ASP A 107 18.75 9.67 -2.97
CA ASP A 107 19.44 10.47 -3.97
C ASP A 107 19.19 9.84 -5.35
N ASN A 108 18.49 10.56 -6.21
CA ASN A 108 18.06 10.06 -7.51
C ASN A 108 19.24 9.70 -8.44
N ASP A 109 20.34 10.44 -8.40
CA ASP A 109 21.48 10.21 -9.27
C ASP A 109 22.34 9.06 -8.77
N VAL A 110 22.52 8.96 -7.45
CA VAL A 110 23.15 7.81 -6.81
C VAL A 110 22.32 6.55 -7.01
N ALA A 111 21.00 6.60 -6.79
CA ALA A 111 20.09 5.48 -7.03
C ALA A 111 20.20 4.96 -8.46
N LYS A 112 20.23 5.88 -9.42
CA LYS A 112 20.37 5.57 -10.83
C LYS A 112 21.68 4.87 -11.13
N THR A 113 22.79 5.42 -10.62
CA THR A 113 24.13 4.88 -10.83
C THR A 113 24.28 3.51 -10.19
N GLU A 114 24.01 3.36 -8.90
CA GLU A 114 24.14 2.09 -8.18
C GLU A 114 23.26 0.97 -8.73
N TYR A 115 22.07 1.32 -9.21
CA TYR A 115 21.13 0.37 -9.79
C TYR A 115 21.60 -0.07 -11.18
N TYR A 116 21.87 0.88 -12.07
CA TYR A 116 22.24 0.54 -13.45
C TYR A 116 23.64 -0.05 -13.57
N ASP A 117 24.60 0.37 -12.74
CA ASP A 117 25.91 -0.28 -12.67
C ASP A 117 25.77 -1.76 -12.39
N TYR A 118 24.83 -2.13 -11.52
CA TYR A 118 24.57 -3.52 -11.19
C TYR A 118 23.83 -4.23 -12.33
N THR A 119 22.77 -3.66 -12.89
CA THR A 119 22.02 -4.32 -13.97
C THR A 119 22.84 -4.46 -15.25
N ASN A 120 23.76 -3.53 -15.52
CA ASN A 120 24.66 -3.59 -16.68
C ASN A 120 25.75 -4.66 -16.53
N GLN A 121 26.01 -5.14 -15.31
CA GLN A 121 26.92 -6.26 -15.03
C GLN A 121 26.21 -7.62 -15.06
N LEU A 122 24.89 -7.64 -15.20
CA LEU A 122 24.13 -8.89 -15.35
C LEU A 122 24.32 -9.46 -16.75
N ASP A 123 24.06 -10.76 -16.86
CA ASP A 123 24.11 -11.47 -18.15
C ASP A 123 23.21 -10.74 -19.17
N PRO A 124 23.76 -10.30 -20.33
CA PRO A 124 22.99 -9.61 -21.36
C PRO A 124 21.86 -10.47 -21.94
N ASP A 125 21.93 -11.79 -21.80
CA ASP A 125 20.89 -12.74 -22.22
C ASP A 125 19.83 -12.99 -21.13
N LEU A 126 19.95 -12.36 -19.95
CA LEU A 126 19.02 -12.49 -18.84
C LEU A 126 17.66 -11.86 -19.17
N ASN A 127 16.70 -12.69 -19.57
CA ASN A 127 15.32 -12.25 -19.69
C ASN A 127 14.63 -12.21 -18.31
N PHE A 128 14.49 -11.02 -17.74
CA PHE A 128 13.84 -10.86 -16.44
C PHE A 128 12.40 -11.39 -16.41
N LEU A 129 11.70 -11.50 -17.53
CA LEU A 129 10.36 -12.09 -17.55
C LEU A 129 10.35 -13.58 -17.29
N ASP A 130 11.46 -14.25 -17.58
CA ASP A 130 11.61 -15.68 -17.39
C ASP A 130 12.06 -16.00 -15.95
N LEU A 131 12.36 -14.99 -15.12
CA LEU A 131 12.52 -15.13 -13.67
C LEU A 131 11.11 -15.22 -13.05
N PRO A 132 10.48 -16.42 -13.00
CA PRO A 132 10.82 -17.41 -12.00
C PRO A 132 10.76 -18.85 -12.57
N ALA A 133 11.45 -19.12 -13.69
CA ALA A 133 11.61 -20.46 -14.24
C ALA A 133 12.66 -21.31 -13.49
N GLU A 134 13.39 -20.71 -12.54
CA GLU A 134 14.22 -21.45 -11.58
C GLU A 134 13.35 -22.01 -10.45
N ASP A 135 13.71 -23.19 -9.92
CA ASP A 135 12.93 -23.99 -8.97
C ASP A 135 12.53 -23.25 -7.67
N ASP A 136 13.17 -22.12 -7.36
CA ASP A 136 12.97 -21.33 -6.14
C ASP A 136 12.29 -19.96 -6.36
N PRO A 137 11.15 -19.69 -5.68
CA PRO A 137 10.48 -18.39 -5.78
C PRO A 137 11.24 -17.27 -5.06
N LEU A 138 11.44 -16.14 -5.76
CA LEU A 138 12.01 -14.92 -5.15
C LEU A 138 11.22 -14.52 -3.90
N PHE A 139 11.93 -14.46 -2.77
CA PHE A 139 11.40 -14.15 -1.44
C PHE A 139 10.21 -15.02 -0.97
N GLY A 140 10.08 -16.24 -1.50
CA GLY A 140 9.08 -17.23 -1.07
C GLY A 140 7.70 -17.13 -1.74
N ARG A 141 7.54 -16.34 -2.81
CA ARG A 141 6.26 -16.21 -3.54
C ARG A 141 6.35 -16.71 -4.98
N LYS A 142 5.66 -17.81 -5.29
CA LYS A 142 5.59 -18.41 -6.65
C LYS A 142 4.69 -17.61 -7.59
N ASP A 143 3.51 -17.20 -7.13
CA ASP A 143 2.51 -16.52 -7.97
C ASP A 143 2.43 -15.03 -7.64
N LEU A 144 3.04 -14.21 -8.49
CA LEU A 144 2.86 -12.75 -8.47
C LEU A 144 1.76 -12.36 -9.45
N LEU A 145 0.50 -12.35 -8.98
CA LEU A 145 -0.58 -11.71 -9.74
C LEU A 145 -0.12 -10.32 -10.19
N ASN A 146 -0.26 -10.03 -11.48
CA ASN A 146 0.10 -8.73 -12.03
C ASN A 146 -0.83 -7.66 -11.39
N CYS A 147 -0.24 -6.77 -10.58
CA CYS A 147 -0.94 -5.67 -9.91
C CYS A 147 -1.02 -4.46 -10.84
N PHE A 148 -1.66 -4.61 -12.00
CA PHE A 148 -1.81 -3.53 -13.00
C PHE A 148 -0.49 -2.89 -13.42
N LEU A 149 0.54 -3.72 -13.59
CA LEU A 149 1.79 -3.34 -14.22
C LEU A 149 1.72 -3.62 -15.72
N THR A 150 2.29 -2.72 -16.50
CA THR A 150 2.60 -2.98 -17.91
C THR A 150 3.65 -4.09 -18.02
N TYR A 151 3.93 -4.53 -19.24
CA TYR A 151 5.08 -5.40 -19.52
C TYR A 151 6.38 -4.81 -18.95
N ARG A 152 6.64 -3.51 -19.21
CA ARG A 152 7.82 -2.81 -18.67
C ARG A 152 7.82 -2.80 -17.14
N GLY A 153 6.66 -2.53 -16.51
CA GLY A 153 6.53 -2.57 -15.06
C GLY A 153 6.79 -3.96 -14.47
N ALA A 154 6.32 -5.02 -15.12
CA ALA A 154 6.57 -6.40 -14.67
C ALA A 154 8.06 -6.76 -14.76
N THR A 155 8.73 -6.38 -15.85
CA THR A 155 10.18 -6.54 -16.02
C THR A 155 10.94 -5.78 -14.93
N ALA A 156 10.61 -4.50 -14.73
CA ALA A 156 11.24 -3.65 -13.70
C ALA A 156 11.06 -4.24 -12.29
N CYS A 157 9.85 -4.71 -11.96
CA CYS A 157 9.58 -5.36 -10.67
C CYS A 157 10.48 -6.58 -10.45
N LYS A 158 10.64 -7.45 -11.46
CA LYS A 158 11.48 -8.65 -11.35
C LYS A 158 12.96 -8.30 -11.28
N SER A 159 13.39 -7.33 -12.08
CA SER A 159 14.77 -6.79 -12.04
C SER A 159 15.11 -6.28 -10.65
N ILE A 160 14.30 -5.39 -10.06
CA ILE A 160 14.49 -4.88 -8.70
C ILE A 160 14.59 -6.02 -7.68
N LEU A 161 13.65 -6.97 -7.71
CA LEU A 161 13.62 -8.09 -6.76
C LEU A 161 14.86 -9.00 -6.90
N TYR A 162 15.30 -9.25 -8.13
CA TYR A 162 16.50 -10.01 -8.42
C TYR A 162 17.75 -9.31 -7.86
N VAL A 163 17.91 -8.01 -8.12
CA VAL A 163 19.03 -7.22 -7.60
C VAL A 163 19.05 -7.22 -6.07
N ILE A 164 17.89 -7.04 -5.43
CA ILE A 164 17.79 -7.13 -3.96
C ILE A 164 18.22 -8.52 -3.51
N HIS A 165 17.69 -9.58 -4.10
CA HIS A 165 17.99 -10.96 -3.70
C HIS A 165 19.49 -11.27 -3.78
N LYS A 166 20.17 -10.82 -4.85
CA LYS A 166 21.62 -11.01 -4.99
C LYS A 166 22.46 -10.17 -4.03
N LYS A 167 22.06 -8.92 -3.74
CA LYS A 167 22.79 -8.04 -2.83
C LYS A 167 22.51 -8.33 -1.35
N THR A 168 21.45 -9.09 -1.06
CA THR A 168 20.91 -9.25 0.29
C THR A 168 20.68 -10.73 0.60
N SER A 169 21.77 -11.42 0.96
CA SER A 169 21.76 -12.88 1.19
C SER A 169 21.16 -13.30 2.54
N ASP A 170 20.92 -12.36 3.46
CA ASP A 170 20.39 -12.62 4.81
C ASP A 170 18.86 -12.67 4.88
N ILE A 171 18.14 -12.33 3.80
CA ILE A 171 16.68 -12.46 3.76
C ILE A 171 16.30 -13.92 3.46
N GLU A 172 15.84 -14.64 4.49
CA GLU A 172 15.32 -16.01 4.37
C GLU A 172 14.02 -16.04 3.55
N VAL A 173 13.08 -15.15 3.89
CA VAL A 173 11.77 -15.06 3.23
C VAL A 173 11.18 -13.68 3.45
N CYS A 174 10.53 -13.09 2.43
CA CYS A 174 9.83 -11.81 2.58
C CYS A 174 8.64 -11.74 1.60
N LEU A 175 7.52 -12.33 2.02
CA LEU A 175 6.35 -12.53 1.14
C LEU A 175 5.67 -11.23 0.69
N ILE A 176 5.87 -10.14 1.45
CA ILE A 176 5.25 -8.83 1.19
C ILE A 176 6.07 -7.96 0.24
N LEU A 177 7.40 -8.14 0.19
CA LEU A 177 8.33 -7.32 -0.59
C LEU A 177 7.93 -7.23 -2.07
N PRO A 178 7.65 -8.35 -2.78
CA PRO A 178 7.21 -8.26 -4.17
C PRO A 178 5.95 -7.40 -4.38
N ARG A 179 5.01 -7.41 -3.43
CA ARG A 179 3.78 -6.64 -3.57
C ARG A 179 4.01 -5.15 -3.34
N VAL A 180 4.87 -4.81 -2.39
CA VAL A 180 5.31 -3.42 -2.18
C VAL A 180 6.01 -2.89 -3.43
N THR A 181 6.91 -3.67 -4.03
CA THR A 181 7.61 -3.31 -5.28
C THR A 181 6.61 -3.00 -6.40
N GLN A 182 5.62 -3.88 -6.62
CA GLN A 182 4.63 -3.67 -7.67
C GLN A 182 3.81 -2.39 -7.48
N ILE A 183 3.36 -2.10 -6.25
CA ILE A 183 2.52 -0.92 -6.00
C ILE A 183 3.38 0.36 -6.00
N LEU A 184 4.64 0.30 -5.55
CA LEU A 184 5.56 1.46 -5.64
C LEU A 184 5.81 1.88 -7.09
N LEU A 185 5.95 0.92 -8.02
CA LEU A 185 6.11 1.20 -9.46
C LEU A 185 4.90 1.91 -10.08
N TRP A 186 3.76 2.01 -9.38
CA TRP A 186 2.65 2.87 -9.82
C TRP A 186 2.96 4.36 -9.69
N PHE A 187 3.94 4.75 -8.87
CA PHE A 187 4.24 6.14 -8.52
C PHE A 187 5.71 6.52 -8.71
N MET A 188 6.59 5.54 -8.65
CA MET A 188 8.04 5.72 -8.61
C MET A 188 8.70 5.09 -9.84
N LYS A 189 9.86 5.63 -10.22
CA LYS A 189 10.71 5.01 -11.24
C LYS A 189 11.40 3.76 -10.67
N GLU A 190 11.94 2.94 -11.55
CA GLU A 190 12.57 1.66 -11.18
C GLU A 190 13.72 1.84 -10.17
N HIS A 191 14.68 2.72 -10.45
CA HIS A 191 15.82 2.96 -9.57
C HIS A 191 15.43 3.63 -8.24
N GLU A 192 14.43 4.53 -8.26
CA GLU A 192 13.87 5.13 -7.03
C GLU A 192 13.21 4.06 -6.17
N THR A 193 12.44 3.17 -6.78
CA THR A 193 11.79 2.04 -6.10
C THR A 193 12.83 1.13 -5.46
N TYR A 194 13.92 0.83 -6.16
CA TYR A 194 15.02 0.05 -5.61
C TYR A 194 15.62 0.70 -4.36
N GLN A 195 15.98 2.00 -4.42
CA GLN A 195 16.61 2.67 -3.27
C GLN A 195 15.65 2.80 -2.08
N ILE A 196 14.36 3.09 -2.33
CA ILE A 196 13.31 3.08 -1.31
C ILE A 196 13.27 1.71 -0.61
N LEU A 197 13.25 0.62 -1.36
CA LEU A 197 13.19 -0.72 -0.78
C LEU A 197 14.44 -1.05 0.05
N GLN A 198 15.63 -0.63 -0.40
CA GLN A 198 16.87 -0.79 0.37
C GLN A 198 16.79 -0.10 1.74
N VAL A 199 16.32 1.15 1.78
CA VAL A 199 16.11 1.89 3.03
C VAL A 199 15.14 1.15 3.95
N LEU A 200 14.00 0.70 3.44
CA LEU A 200 12.99 0.01 4.24
C LEU A 200 13.45 -1.37 4.73
N ILE A 201 14.25 -2.10 3.94
CA ILE A 201 14.88 -3.36 4.36
C ILE A 201 15.88 -3.09 5.48
N ALA A 202 16.76 -2.11 5.33
CA ALA A 202 17.74 -1.73 6.35
C ALA A 202 17.06 -1.33 7.67
N GLU A 203 16.00 -0.51 7.60
CA GLU A 203 15.19 -0.14 8.76
C GLU A 203 14.54 -1.35 9.45
N SER A 204 14.14 -2.34 8.67
CA SER A 204 13.51 -3.56 9.20
C SER A 204 14.49 -4.41 10.00
N ARG A 205 15.75 -4.49 9.57
CA ARG A 205 16.84 -5.18 10.29
C ARG A 205 17.15 -4.51 11.63
N ASN A 206 17.13 -3.18 11.68
CA ASN A 206 17.45 -2.42 12.89
C ASN A 206 16.32 -2.49 13.94
N LYS A 207 15.08 -2.77 13.52
CA LYS A 207 13.86 -2.69 14.35
C LYS A 207 13.26 -4.04 14.73
N GLU A 208 13.98 -5.15 14.57
CA GLU A 208 13.46 -6.52 14.80
C GLU A 208 12.95 -6.79 16.23
N LYS A 209 13.38 -5.97 17.22
CA LYS A 209 12.95 -6.08 18.62
C LYS A 209 11.82 -5.10 19.02
N CYS A 210 11.27 -4.31 18.09
CA CYS A 210 10.28 -3.28 18.42
C CYS A 210 8.92 -3.86 18.85
N GLN A 211 8.43 -3.45 20.02
CA GLN A 211 7.18 -3.94 20.64
C GLN A 211 5.90 -3.64 19.83
N ASN A 212 5.98 -2.73 18.84
CA ASN A 212 4.86 -2.28 18.04
C ASN A 212 4.82 -2.80 16.59
N TYR A 213 5.77 -3.65 16.18
CA TYR A 213 5.84 -4.16 14.79
C TYR A 213 5.94 -3.00 13.78
N SER A 214 6.78 -2.03 14.09
CA SER A 214 7.10 -0.85 13.27
C SER A 214 8.15 -1.13 12.20
N PHE A 215 8.66 -2.35 12.11
CA PHE A 215 9.47 -2.79 10.98
C PHE A 215 8.58 -2.94 9.74
N HIS A 216 9.12 -2.67 8.56
CA HIS A 216 8.36 -2.78 7.31
C HIS A 216 8.28 -4.23 6.86
N PHE A 217 9.42 -4.92 6.81
CA PHE A 217 9.53 -6.25 6.24
C PHE A 217 9.81 -7.32 7.29
N PRO A 218 8.96 -8.36 7.43
CA PRO A 218 9.36 -9.60 8.09
C PRO A 218 10.32 -10.34 7.17
N LEU A 219 11.58 -10.46 7.57
CA LEU A 219 12.67 -11.04 6.77
C LEU A 219 12.93 -12.54 7.08
N THR A 220 12.29 -13.07 8.11
CA THR A 220 12.42 -14.48 8.55
C THR A 220 11.06 -15.18 8.67
N ASP A 221 11.03 -16.51 8.58
CA ASP A 221 9.79 -17.29 8.75
C ASP A 221 9.23 -17.14 10.18
N PHE A 222 10.12 -16.99 11.16
CA PHE A 222 9.74 -16.72 12.55
C PHE A 222 8.98 -15.40 12.70
N GLN A 223 9.43 -14.33 12.04
CA GLN A 223 8.73 -13.04 12.05
C GLN A 223 7.37 -13.15 11.36
N HIS A 224 7.26 -13.87 10.23
CA HIS A 224 5.98 -14.12 9.57
C HIS A 224 4.99 -14.84 10.50
N LYS A 225 5.43 -15.92 11.16
CA LYS A 225 4.62 -16.66 12.14
C LYS A 225 4.16 -15.77 13.30
N LYS A 226 5.04 -14.89 13.82
CA LYS A 226 4.70 -13.92 14.87
C LYS A 226 3.63 -12.93 14.44
N VAL A 227 3.75 -12.35 13.24
CA VAL A 227 2.76 -11.42 12.66
C VAL A 227 1.39 -12.09 12.57
N VAL A 228 1.32 -13.29 11.98
CA VAL A 228 0.06 -14.05 11.85
C VAL A 228 -0.55 -14.35 13.22
N LYS A 229 0.26 -14.81 14.19
CA LYS A 229 -0.21 -15.10 15.55
C LYS A 229 -0.78 -13.86 16.24
N LYS A 230 -0.15 -12.69 16.08
CA LYS A 230 -0.61 -11.43 16.71
C LYS A 230 -1.88 -10.90 16.06
N ILE A 231 -2.04 -11.00 14.73
CA ILE A 231 -3.31 -10.67 14.06
C ILE A 231 -4.41 -11.61 14.55
N PHE A 232 -4.15 -12.92 14.55
CA PHE A 232 -5.13 -13.92 14.98
C PHE A 232 -5.60 -13.68 16.43
N LYS A 233 -4.68 -13.38 17.35
CA LYS A 233 -5.01 -13.04 18.74
C LYS A 233 -5.98 -11.86 18.82
N ARG A 234 -5.71 -10.77 18.09
CA ARG A 234 -6.58 -9.59 18.04
C ARG A 234 -7.97 -9.88 17.48
N VAL A 235 -8.06 -10.75 16.46
CA VAL A 235 -9.34 -11.18 15.90
C VAL A 235 -10.11 -12.00 16.94
N LYS A 236 -9.47 -12.99 17.57
CA LYS A 236 -10.08 -13.86 18.58
C LYS A 236 -10.61 -13.07 19.78
N GLU A 237 -9.83 -12.14 20.32
CA GLU A 237 -10.24 -11.25 21.42
C GLU A 237 -11.52 -10.47 21.10
N LYS A 238 -11.70 -10.05 19.84
CA LYS A 238 -12.90 -9.31 19.39
C LYS A 238 -14.11 -10.20 19.07
N MET A 239 -13.89 -11.47 18.79
CA MET A 239 -14.93 -12.43 18.41
C MET A 239 -15.56 -13.13 19.63
N GLY A 240 -14.96 -13.04 20.82
CA GLY A 240 -15.49 -13.68 22.03
C GLY A 240 -15.46 -15.21 21.93
N GLU A 241 -16.52 -15.87 22.42
CA GLU A 241 -16.63 -17.34 22.53
C GLU A 241 -17.01 -18.05 21.23
N ILE A 242 -17.02 -17.35 20.08
CA ILE A 242 -17.38 -17.95 18.80
C ILE A 242 -16.37 -19.04 18.43
N GLN A 243 -16.85 -20.26 18.18
CA GLN A 243 -16.02 -21.35 17.65
C GLN A 243 -15.53 -20.97 16.25
N ILE A 244 -14.20 -20.95 16.09
CA ILE A 244 -13.54 -20.64 14.82
C ILE A 244 -12.52 -21.73 14.51
N ASN A 245 -12.44 -22.15 13.24
CA ASN A 245 -11.36 -23.01 12.78
C ASN A 245 -10.04 -22.21 12.74
N GLU A 246 -9.24 -22.29 13.80
CA GLU A 246 -8.02 -21.49 13.93
C GLU A 246 -7.02 -21.70 12.77
N LYS A 247 -6.90 -22.94 12.29
CA LYS A 247 -5.96 -23.30 11.22
C LYS A 247 -6.35 -22.61 9.92
N CYS A 248 -7.63 -22.64 9.58
CA CYS A 248 -8.18 -21.93 8.44
C CYS A 248 -7.93 -20.41 8.55
N VAL A 249 -8.37 -19.81 9.67
CA VAL A 249 -8.28 -18.35 9.83
C VAL A 249 -6.82 -17.87 9.79
N LYS A 250 -5.89 -18.61 10.38
CA LYS A 250 -4.45 -18.29 10.29
C LYS A 250 -3.92 -18.37 8.85
N LYS A 251 -4.40 -19.31 8.05
CA LYS A 251 -4.05 -19.42 6.61
C LYS A 251 -4.58 -18.21 5.84
N VAL A 252 -5.83 -17.81 6.07
CA VAL A 252 -6.44 -16.61 5.46
C VAL A 252 -5.72 -15.33 5.89
N ILE A 253 -5.40 -15.19 7.19
CA ILE A 253 -4.62 -14.06 7.70
C ILE A 253 -3.27 -13.98 7.00
N LYS A 254 -2.57 -15.11 6.85
CA LYS A 254 -1.29 -15.18 6.14
C LYS A 254 -1.44 -14.67 4.70
N ASP A 255 -2.47 -15.12 3.97
CA ASP A 255 -2.72 -14.68 2.60
C ASP A 255 -3.02 -13.18 2.54
N ILE A 256 -4.00 -12.69 3.31
CA ILE A 256 -4.41 -11.28 3.31
C ILE A 256 -3.25 -10.35 3.68
N ALA A 257 -2.56 -10.63 4.80
CA ALA A 257 -1.51 -9.75 5.31
C ALA A 257 -0.34 -9.67 4.35
N PHE A 258 0.21 -10.82 3.94
CA PHE A 258 1.41 -10.81 3.10
C PHE A 258 1.10 -10.57 1.63
N ASN A 259 -0.17 -10.62 1.21
CA ASN A 259 -0.59 -10.11 -0.09
C ASN A 259 -1.00 -8.63 -0.08
N MET A 260 -0.79 -7.90 1.03
CA MET A 260 -1.21 -6.49 1.19
C MET A 260 -2.68 -6.26 0.83
N LEU A 261 -3.56 -7.19 1.21
CA LEU A 261 -5.00 -7.16 0.90
C LEU A 261 -5.34 -7.24 -0.59
N VAL A 262 -4.36 -7.46 -1.48
CA VAL A 262 -4.61 -7.58 -2.92
C VAL A 262 -5.53 -8.75 -3.21
N GLY A 263 -6.55 -8.50 -4.03
CA GLY A 263 -7.61 -9.44 -4.35
C GLY A 263 -8.71 -9.57 -3.30
N TYR A 264 -8.54 -8.94 -2.12
CA TYR A 264 -9.53 -8.85 -1.05
C TYR A 264 -10.20 -7.47 -0.97
N ILE A 265 -9.55 -6.42 -1.43
CA ILE A 265 -10.15 -5.08 -1.55
C ILE A 265 -10.07 -4.58 -2.98
N SER A 266 -10.88 -3.58 -3.33
CA SER A 266 -10.82 -2.93 -4.64
C SER A 266 -9.41 -2.33 -4.89
N PRO A 267 -8.88 -2.43 -6.13
CA PRO A 267 -7.60 -1.83 -6.50
C PRO A 267 -7.46 -0.35 -6.18
N SER A 268 -8.58 0.39 -6.17
CA SER A 268 -8.67 1.81 -5.78
C SER A 268 -8.08 2.12 -4.41
N PHE A 269 -7.94 1.11 -3.54
CA PHE A 269 -7.48 1.27 -2.17
C PHE A 269 -6.08 0.69 -1.93
N TYR A 270 -5.45 0.07 -2.92
CA TYR A 270 -4.06 -0.39 -2.77
C TYR A 270 -3.09 0.75 -2.42
N PRO A 271 -3.22 1.97 -2.99
CA PRO A 271 -2.35 3.08 -2.61
C PRO A 271 -2.51 3.49 -1.13
N LEU A 272 -3.72 3.40 -0.57
CA LEU A 272 -3.98 3.66 0.84
C LEU A 272 -3.25 2.66 1.76
N ILE A 273 -3.28 1.38 1.39
CA ILE A 273 -2.56 0.32 2.11
C ILE A 273 -1.05 0.54 2.01
N LEU A 274 -0.54 0.89 0.83
CA LEU A 274 0.86 1.21 0.62
C LEU A 274 1.30 2.38 1.50
N MET A 275 0.61 3.51 1.48
CA MET A 275 1.02 4.69 2.25
C MET A 275 1.02 4.44 3.76
N ASN A 276 0.03 3.72 4.27
CA ASN A 276 0.01 3.30 5.66
C ASN A 276 1.12 2.30 6.00
N PHE A 277 1.50 1.43 5.05
CA PHE A 277 2.65 0.54 5.22
C PHE A 277 3.96 1.32 5.26
N LEU A 278 4.16 2.29 4.37
CA LEU A 278 5.37 3.10 4.34
C LEU A 278 5.53 3.92 5.63
N ALA A 279 4.44 4.46 6.18
CA ALA A 279 4.48 5.21 7.43
C ALA A 279 4.62 4.35 8.69
N ASP A 280 3.78 3.33 8.87
CA ASP A 280 3.65 2.58 10.13
C ASP A 280 4.26 1.16 10.09
N GLY A 281 4.81 0.73 8.95
CA GLY A 281 5.36 -0.62 8.75
C GLY A 281 4.31 -1.73 8.71
N ILE A 282 4.72 -2.96 9.01
CA ILE A 282 3.82 -4.13 9.01
C ILE A 282 2.67 -4.00 10.02
N GLY A 283 2.85 -3.16 11.05
CA GLY A 283 1.83 -2.87 12.06
C GLY A 283 0.52 -2.33 11.47
N SER A 284 0.56 -1.53 10.40
CA SER A 284 -0.66 -1.06 9.71
C SER A 284 -1.35 -2.18 8.93
N ILE A 285 -0.59 -3.01 8.20
CA ILE A 285 -1.10 -4.19 7.51
C ILE A 285 -1.79 -5.14 8.49
N MET A 286 -1.24 -5.31 9.68
CA MET A 286 -1.87 -6.10 10.75
C MET A 286 -3.21 -5.53 11.19
N LYS A 287 -3.36 -4.20 11.29
CA LYS A 287 -4.63 -3.54 11.64
C LYS A 287 -5.66 -3.74 10.54
N PHE A 288 -5.29 -3.50 9.29
CA PHE A 288 -6.15 -3.71 8.11
C PHE A 288 -6.61 -5.17 8.00
N THR A 289 -5.68 -6.11 8.09
CA THR A 289 -5.98 -7.55 8.02
C THR A 289 -6.93 -7.98 9.14
N ALA A 290 -6.69 -7.54 10.38
CA ALA A 290 -7.57 -7.85 11.50
C ALA A 290 -8.99 -7.29 11.29
N ALA A 291 -9.12 -6.08 10.73
CA ALA A 291 -10.41 -5.47 10.42
C ALA A 291 -11.18 -6.24 9.34
N VAL A 292 -10.50 -6.61 8.25
CA VAL A 292 -11.06 -7.43 7.17
C VAL A 292 -11.56 -8.77 7.70
N VAL A 293 -10.70 -9.49 8.43
CA VAL A 293 -11.02 -10.83 8.94
C VAL A 293 -12.18 -10.77 9.94
N TYR A 294 -12.17 -9.78 10.84
CA TYR A 294 -13.27 -9.58 11.79
C TYR A 294 -14.61 -9.32 11.08
N LEU A 295 -14.62 -8.47 10.06
CA LEU A 295 -15.85 -8.14 9.33
C LEU A 295 -16.40 -9.36 8.59
N ALA A 296 -15.53 -10.14 7.94
CA ALA A 296 -15.91 -11.37 7.25
C ALA A 296 -16.49 -12.42 8.21
N LEU A 297 -15.83 -12.68 9.34
CA LEU A 297 -16.33 -13.65 10.34
C LEU A 297 -17.63 -13.21 11.00
N LYS A 298 -17.87 -11.91 11.15
CA LYS A 298 -19.13 -11.40 11.73
C LYS A 298 -20.32 -11.66 10.79
N GLN A 299 -20.12 -11.57 9.48
CA GLN A 299 -21.21 -11.61 8.50
C GLN A 299 -21.47 -12.99 7.91
N CYS A 300 -20.55 -13.95 8.03
CA CYS A 300 -20.75 -15.29 7.51
C CYS A 300 -20.54 -16.35 8.61
N GLU A 301 -21.62 -17.05 8.96
CA GLU A 301 -21.58 -18.18 9.90
C GLU A 301 -20.92 -19.41 9.28
N GLU A 302 -21.05 -19.62 7.97
CA GLU A 302 -20.41 -20.72 7.24
C GLU A 302 -18.88 -20.62 7.29
N LEU A 303 -18.32 -19.40 7.26
CA LEU A 303 -16.88 -19.16 7.43
C LEU A 303 -16.37 -19.51 8.84
N ARG A 304 -17.27 -19.74 9.79
CA ARG A 304 -16.95 -20.22 11.15
C ARG A 304 -16.87 -21.75 11.21
N GLY A 305 -17.62 -22.44 10.35
CA GLY A 305 -17.88 -23.88 10.44
C GLY A 305 -17.27 -24.76 9.34
N ASP A 306 -17.07 -24.28 8.10
CA ASP A 306 -16.72 -25.18 6.98
C ASP A 306 -15.57 -24.72 6.07
N SER A 307 -14.94 -25.71 5.44
CA SER A 307 -13.55 -25.71 4.93
C SER A 307 -13.34 -25.20 3.49
N LYS A 308 -14.30 -24.46 2.91
CA LYS A 308 -14.13 -23.77 1.60
C LYS A 308 -13.61 -22.34 1.82
N THR A 309 -12.29 -22.15 1.71
CA THR A 309 -11.61 -21.27 2.70
C THR A 309 -10.87 -20.03 2.22
N ILE A 310 -10.80 -19.72 0.91
CA ILE A 310 -10.14 -18.47 0.43
C ILE A 310 -10.95 -17.73 -0.65
N PRO A 311 -11.50 -18.39 -1.69
CA PRO A 311 -12.28 -17.69 -2.73
C PRO A 311 -13.51 -16.96 -2.17
N ASP A 312 -14.21 -17.60 -1.23
CA ASP A 312 -15.43 -17.05 -0.60
C ASP A 312 -15.12 -15.80 0.24
N TRP A 313 -13.94 -15.77 0.88
CA TRP A 313 -13.45 -14.61 1.61
C TRP A 313 -13.11 -13.42 0.69
N ARG A 314 -12.54 -13.69 -0.48
CA ARG A 314 -12.21 -12.65 -1.48
C ARG A 314 -13.47 -12.03 -2.08
N SER A 315 -14.45 -12.86 -2.42
CA SER A 315 -15.73 -12.40 -2.97
C SER A 315 -16.43 -11.44 -2.01
N TYR A 316 -16.48 -11.82 -0.72
CA TYR A 316 -17.15 -11.04 0.31
C TYR A 316 -16.47 -9.69 0.57
N THR A 317 -15.15 -9.65 0.65
CA THR A 317 -14.38 -8.46 1.06
C THR A 317 -14.29 -7.35 0.01
N ARG A 318 -14.65 -7.66 -1.24
CA ARG A 318 -14.60 -6.72 -2.38
C ARG A 318 -15.71 -5.66 -2.41
N SER A 319 -16.78 -5.81 -1.62
CA SER A 319 -17.85 -4.81 -1.57
C SER A 319 -17.35 -3.49 -0.95
N GLU A 320 -17.55 -2.37 -1.63
CA GLU A 320 -17.05 -1.05 -1.20
C GLU A 320 -17.55 -0.61 0.19
N VAL A 321 -18.78 -1.01 0.57
CA VAL A 321 -19.37 -0.75 1.89
C VAL A 321 -18.50 -1.30 3.03
N ILE A 322 -17.63 -2.26 2.73
CA ILE A 322 -16.71 -2.87 3.69
C ILE A 322 -15.48 -2.00 3.91
N ILE A 323 -15.08 -1.15 2.97
CA ILE A 323 -13.80 -0.42 3.04
C ILE A 323 -13.85 0.76 4.01
N PHE A 324 -14.90 1.56 4.00
CA PHE A 324 -15.10 2.58 5.05
C PHE A 324 -15.24 1.92 6.44
N LYS A 325 -15.88 0.75 6.51
CA LYS A 325 -15.95 -0.06 7.75
C LYS A 325 -14.57 -0.58 8.17
N ILE A 326 -13.71 -0.95 7.22
CA ILE A 326 -12.31 -1.35 7.47
C ILE A 326 -11.53 -0.16 8.04
N LEU A 327 -11.60 1.01 7.41
CA LEU A 327 -10.90 2.22 7.87
C LEU A 327 -11.34 2.65 9.28
N LYS A 328 -12.66 2.67 9.52
CA LYS A 328 -13.22 2.91 10.85
C LYS A 328 -12.72 1.90 11.87
N LYS A 329 -12.59 0.61 11.52
CA LYS A 329 -12.13 -0.41 12.47
C LYS A 329 -10.62 -0.46 12.66
N ALA A 330 -9.84 -0.14 11.63
CA ALA A 330 -8.39 -0.21 11.65
C ALA A 330 -7.76 1.04 12.29
N PHE A 331 -8.34 2.21 12.02
CA PHE A 331 -7.77 3.51 12.38
C PHE A 331 -8.78 4.50 12.98
N LYS A 332 -10.03 4.07 13.24
CA LYS A 332 -11.12 4.96 13.71
C LYS A 332 -11.38 6.14 12.78
N ILE A 333 -11.21 5.93 11.47
CA ILE A 333 -11.47 6.95 10.46
C ILE A 333 -12.92 6.87 10.00
N ASN A 334 -13.65 7.99 10.04
CA ASN A 334 -14.99 8.12 9.51
C ASN A 334 -14.94 8.94 8.21
N ILE A 335 -15.57 8.44 7.15
CA ILE A 335 -15.76 9.17 5.88
C ILE A 335 -17.26 9.35 5.71
N GLU A 336 -17.72 10.59 5.79
CA GLU A 336 -19.15 10.94 5.69
C GLU A 336 -19.44 11.58 4.33
N LYS A 337 -20.52 11.11 3.69
CA LYS A 337 -21.08 11.74 2.49
C LYS A 337 -22.11 12.77 2.94
N SER A 338 -21.88 14.06 2.68
CA SER A 338 -22.86 15.10 2.95
C SER A 338 -24.06 14.95 1.99
N ASN A 339 -25.28 15.01 2.51
CA ASN A 339 -26.51 14.99 1.71
C ASN A 339 -26.85 16.35 1.08
N LYS A 340 -26.05 17.40 1.30
CA LYS A 340 -26.40 18.78 0.90
C LYS A 340 -25.38 19.46 -0.03
N THR A 341 -24.22 18.87 -0.22
CA THR A 341 -23.10 19.33 -1.05
C THR A 341 -22.25 18.09 -1.36
N ASP A 342 -21.67 17.95 -2.54
CA ASP A 342 -20.74 16.85 -2.89
C ASP A 342 -19.39 16.92 -2.12
N THR A 343 -19.43 17.40 -0.89
CA THR A 343 -18.31 17.48 0.04
C THR A 343 -18.33 16.27 0.96
N ALA A 344 -17.30 15.43 0.85
CA ALA A 344 -17.01 14.36 1.80
C ALA A 344 -15.94 14.83 2.81
N SER A 345 -16.11 14.47 4.08
CA SER A 345 -15.13 14.78 5.13
C SER A 345 -14.52 13.51 5.71
N VAL A 346 -13.20 13.49 5.89
CA VAL A 346 -12.46 12.41 6.55
C VAL A 346 -12.08 12.86 7.95
N THR A 347 -12.65 12.23 8.98
CA THR A 347 -12.36 12.52 10.39
C THR A 347 -11.73 11.29 11.06
N ALA A 348 -10.92 11.49 12.10
CA ALA A 348 -10.35 10.42 12.91
C ALA A 348 -10.80 10.60 14.37
N ASP A 349 -11.41 9.58 14.97
CA ASP A 349 -11.76 9.64 16.39
C ASP A 349 -10.46 9.51 17.21
N ARG A 350 -10.17 10.52 18.04
CA ARG A 350 -8.98 10.52 18.93
C ARG A 350 -8.97 9.33 19.89
#